data_AF-A0A960IWX5-F1
#
_entry.id   AF-A0A960IWX5-F1
#
_cell.length_a   1.000
_cell.length_b   1.000
_cell.length_c   1.000
_cell.angle_alpha   90.00
_cell.angle_beta   90.00
_cell.angle_gamma   90.00
#
_symmetry.space_group_name_H-M   'P 1'
#
loop_
_entity.id
_entity.type
_entity.pdbx_description
1 polymer ?
#
loop_
_entity_poly.entity_id
_entity_poly.type
_entity_poly.pdbx_seq_one_letter_code
_entity_poly.pdbx_strand_id
1 'polypeptide(L)'
;MGTSTSAFGAGKREGHDASDFYARFTAPDISTDDHVATQPELDRIWRGDSRDMSAIADNSVALVVTSPPYFAGKEYELALGEG
;
A
#
# COMPACT_ATOMS: atom_id res chain seq x y z
N MET A 1 28.27 4.42 -14.32
CA MET A 1 27.49 3.29 -14.85
C MET A 1 26.73 2.69 -13.68
N GLY A 2 25.40 2.83 -13.68
CA GLY A 2 24.54 2.21 -12.68
C GLY A 2 24.24 0.76 -13.07
N THR A 3 24.16 -0.12 -12.10
CA THR A 3 23.79 -1.53 -12.29
C THR A 3 22.28 -1.66 -12.53
N SER A 4 21.87 -2.66 -13.32
CA SER A 4 20.46 -3.01 -13.47
C SER A 4 20.07 -4.09 -12.47
N THR A 5 18.83 -4.02 -11.97
CA THR A 5 18.25 -5.00 -11.05
C THR A 5 18.23 -6.41 -11.68
N SER A 6 18.67 -7.42 -10.92
CA SER A 6 18.69 -8.83 -11.34
C SER A 6 17.29 -9.46 -11.34
N ALA A 7 17.02 -10.36 -12.29
CA ALA A 7 15.81 -11.16 -12.34
C ALA A 7 15.70 -12.17 -11.16
N PHE A 8 16.81 -12.53 -10.51
CA PHE A 8 16.83 -13.44 -9.37
C PHE A 8 17.95 -13.12 -8.37
N GLY A 9 17.66 -13.23 -7.07
CA GLY A 9 18.59 -12.95 -5.97
C GLY A 9 18.88 -11.45 -5.72
N ALA A 10 19.10 -11.08 -4.46
CA ALA A 10 19.50 -9.73 -4.07
C ALA A 10 21.01 -9.67 -3.83
N GLY A 11 21.77 -9.23 -4.83
CA GLY A 11 23.19 -8.91 -4.66
C GLY A 11 23.38 -7.56 -3.98
N LYS A 12 23.89 -7.58 -2.75
CA LYS A 12 24.28 -6.46 -1.86
C LYS A 12 23.16 -5.50 -1.42
N ARG A 13 23.15 -5.19 -0.13
CA ARG A 13 22.33 -4.11 0.48
C ARG A 13 22.94 -2.77 0.06
N GLU A 14 22.52 -2.27 -1.09
CA GLU A 14 22.75 -0.88 -1.46
C GLU A 14 21.59 -0.06 -0.87
N GLY A 15 21.90 0.84 0.07
CA GLY A 15 20.92 1.79 0.58
C GLY A 15 20.65 2.80 -0.52
N HIS A 16 19.46 2.73 -1.13
CA HIS A 16 19.04 3.71 -2.12
C HIS A 16 18.33 4.87 -1.42
N ASP A 17 18.78 6.09 -1.67
CA ASP A 17 17.99 7.28 -1.34
C ASP A 17 16.77 7.32 -2.27
N ALA A 18 15.58 7.16 -1.70
CA ALA A 18 14.31 7.15 -2.42
C ALA A 18 13.60 8.51 -2.39
N SER A 19 14.26 9.58 -1.92
CA SER A 19 13.66 10.91 -1.76
C SER A 19 13.00 11.41 -3.05
N ASP A 20 13.66 11.29 -4.21
CA ASP A 20 13.13 11.70 -5.52
C ASP A 20 11.90 10.90 -5.98
N PHE A 21 11.76 9.65 -5.51
CA PHE A 21 10.58 8.84 -5.77
C PHE A 21 9.41 9.31 -4.92
N TYR A 22 9.63 9.49 -3.61
CA TYR A 22 8.59 9.93 -2.67
C TYR A 22 8.15 11.39 -2.89
N ALA A 23 9.05 12.27 -3.35
CA ALA A 23 8.75 13.67 -3.65
C ALA A 23 7.72 13.86 -4.79
N ARG A 24 7.43 12.80 -5.57
CA ARG A 24 6.40 12.82 -6.62
C ARG A 24 4.99 12.77 -6.06
N PHE A 25 4.83 12.36 -4.80
CA PHE A 25 3.54 12.23 -4.15
C PHE A 25 3.29 13.44 -3.27
N THR A 26 2.07 13.99 -3.34
CA THR A 26 1.63 15.00 -2.39
C THR A 26 1.50 14.35 -1.01
N ALA A 27 2.24 14.86 -0.04
CA ALA A 27 2.11 14.41 1.34
C ALA A 27 0.66 14.65 1.82
N PRO A 28 0.05 13.69 2.51
CA PRO A 28 -1.28 13.90 3.08
C PRO A 28 -1.22 14.98 4.15
N ASP A 29 -2.34 15.67 4.36
CA ASP A 29 -2.53 16.48 5.57
C ASP A 29 -2.67 15.53 6.76
N ILE A 30 -1.87 15.74 7.80
CA ILE A 30 -1.85 14.89 9.00
C ILE A 30 -2.49 15.67 10.13
N SER A 31 -3.67 15.21 10.57
CA SER A 31 -4.36 15.75 11.73
C SER A 31 -3.65 15.35 13.03
N THR A 32 -3.72 16.21 14.04
CA THR A 32 -3.32 15.88 15.42
C THR A 32 -4.48 15.32 16.26
N ASP A 33 -5.65 15.14 15.66
CA ASP A 33 -6.80 14.48 16.28
C ASP A 33 -6.47 13.00 16.53
N ASP A 34 -6.55 12.57 17.78
CA ASP A 34 -6.32 11.19 18.23
C ASP A 34 -7.62 10.44 18.52
N HIS A 35 -8.78 11.07 18.30
CA HIS A 35 -10.06 10.42 18.44
C HIS A 35 -10.24 9.35 17.35
N VAL A 36 -10.70 8.15 17.74
CA VAL A 36 -11.16 7.13 16.81
C VAL A 36 -12.67 6.97 16.98
N ALA A 37 -13.41 7.30 15.93
CA ALA A 37 -14.84 7.17 15.87
C ALA A 37 -15.27 5.70 15.91
N THR A 38 -16.55 5.47 16.22
CA THR A 38 -17.11 4.11 16.27
C THR A 38 -17.63 3.70 14.89
N GLN A 39 -17.16 2.56 14.37
CA GLN A 39 -17.80 1.91 13.23
C GLN A 39 -19.05 1.14 13.71
N PRO A 40 -20.25 1.40 13.16
CA PRO A 40 -21.48 0.78 13.64
C PRO A 40 -21.55 -0.74 13.43
N GLU A 41 -20.99 -1.23 12.31
CA GLU A 41 -20.97 -2.65 11.96
C GLU A 41 -19.57 -3.24 12.15
N LEU A 42 -19.43 -4.15 13.11
CA LEU A 42 -18.21 -4.92 13.35
C LEU A 42 -18.28 -6.29 12.68
N ASP A 43 -17.12 -6.92 12.46
CA ASP A 43 -16.99 -8.28 11.91
C ASP A 43 -17.73 -8.49 10.57
N ARG A 44 -17.78 -7.44 9.76
CA ARG A 44 -18.48 -7.42 8.48
C ARG A 44 -17.48 -7.52 7.31
N ILE A 45 -17.80 -8.36 6.33
CA ILE A 45 -17.07 -8.43 5.05
C ILE A 45 -17.81 -7.59 4.02
N TRP A 46 -17.13 -6.57 3.48
CA TRP A 46 -17.61 -5.79 2.35
C TRP A 46 -16.88 -6.21 1.07
N ARG A 47 -17.64 -6.61 0.06
CA ARG A 47 -17.11 -6.81 -1.30
C ARG A 47 -17.25 -5.49 -2.06
N GLY A 48 -16.13 -4.90 -2.45
CA GLY A 48 -16.12 -3.63 -3.15
C GLY A 48 -14.74 -3.27 -3.69
N ASP A 49 -14.66 -2.09 -4.28
CA ASP A 49 -13.41 -1.46 -4.69
C ASP A 49 -12.83 -0.68 -3.51
N SER A 50 -11.55 -0.88 -3.17
CA SER A 50 -10.93 -0.18 -2.05
C SER A 50 -10.77 1.33 -2.27
N ARG A 51 -11.04 1.83 -3.48
CA ARG A 51 -11.16 3.27 -3.79
C ARG A 51 -12.48 3.87 -3.29
N ASP A 52 -13.49 3.04 -3.02
CA ASP A 52 -14.77 3.43 -2.43
C ASP A 52 -14.97 2.68 -1.11
N MET A 53 -14.71 3.39 -0.01
CA MET A 53 -14.87 2.88 1.35
C MET A 53 -16.07 3.50 2.05
N SER A 54 -17.11 3.92 1.33
CA SER A 54 -18.31 4.57 1.89
C SER A 54 -19.06 3.74 2.95
N ALA A 55 -18.79 2.43 3.04
CA ALA A 55 -19.31 1.56 4.09
C ALA A 55 -18.60 1.73 5.46
N ILE A 56 -17.43 2.37 5.49
CA ILE A 56 -16.65 2.64 6.69
C ILE A 56 -16.87 4.09 7.11
N ALA A 57 -17.19 4.32 8.38
CA ALA A 57 -17.32 5.66 8.90
C ALA A 57 -15.97 6.39 8.89
N ASP A 58 -16.02 7.70 8.66
CA ASP A 58 -14.83 8.54 8.73
C ASP A 58 -14.18 8.45 10.12
N ASN A 59 -12.86 8.45 10.15
CA ASN A 59 -12.06 8.42 11.37
C ASN A 59 -12.33 7.22 12.29
N SER A 60 -12.83 6.10 11.78
CA SER A 60 -13.22 4.94 12.61
C SER A 60 -12.24 3.76 12.60
N VAL A 61 -11.03 3.95 12.05
CA VAL A 61 -10.05 2.87 11.84
C VAL A 61 -8.75 3.18 12.58
N ALA A 62 -8.43 2.37 13.59
CA ALA A 62 -7.18 2.51 14.36
C ALA A 62 -5.98 1.76 13.73
N LEU A 63 -6.24 0.70 12.94
CA LEU A 63 -5.20 -0.11 12.31
C LEU A 63 -5.69 -0.60 10.95
N VAL A 64 -4.84 -0.46 9.94
CA VAL A 64 -5.06 -1.04 8.61
C VAL A 64 -3.97 -2.07 8.34
N VAL A 65 -4.38 -3.27 7.93
CA VAL A 65 -3.50 -4.28 7.33
C VAL A 65 -3.88 -4.39 5.87
N THR A 66 -2.93 -4.13 4.97
CA THR A 66 -3.18 -4.15 3.53
C THR A 66 -2.03 -4.82 2.79
N SER A 67 -2.37 -5.55 1.74
CA SER A 67 -1.44 -6.20 0.81
C SER A 67 -1.81 -5.80 -0.62
N PRO A 68 -1.71 -4.52 -0.99
CA PRO A 68 -2.03 -4.07 -2.35
C PRO A 68 -1.08 -4.75 -3.35
N PRO A 69 -1.46 -4.86 -4.63
CA PRO A 69 -0.57 -5.42 -5.65
C PRO A 69 0.72 -4.60 -5.72
N TYR A 70 1.86 -5.25 -5.52
CA TYR A 70 3.15 -4.59 -5.39
C TYR A 70 3.88 -4.37 -6.72
N PHE A 71 3.34 -4.90 -7.84
CA PHE A 71 3.88 -4.80 -9.20
C PHE A 71 5.41 -4.73 -9.24
N ALA A 72 6.06 -5.67 -8.53
CA ALA A 72 7.50 -5.77 -8.35
C ALA A 72 8.24 -6.16 -9.64
N GLY A 73 7.54 -6.42 -10.74
CA GLY A 73 8.12 -6.75 -12.04
C GLY A 73 8.90 -8.07 -12.02
N LYS A 74 8.57 -8.96 -11.08
CA LYS A 74 9.21 -10.27 -10.91
C LYS A 74 8.39 -11.33 -11.62
N GLU A 75 9.05 -12.38 -12.12
CA GLU A 75 8.41 -13.43 -12.95
C GLU A 75 7.19 -14.12 -12.29
N TYR A 76 7.07 -14.14 -10.95
CA TYR A 76 5.89 -14.69 -10.28
C TYR A 76 4.62 -13.85 -10.48
N GLU A 77 4.75 -12.57 -10.88
CA GLU A 77 3.60 -11.70 -11.16
C GLU A 77 2.98 -11.95 -12.54
N LEU A 78 3.72 -12.57 -13.47
CA LEU A 78 3.18 -13.00 -14.77
C LEU A 78 2.13 -14.12 -14.61
N ALA A 79 2.24 -14.92 -13.55
CA ALA A 79 1.29 -15.98 -13.24
C ALA A 79 -0.02 -15.48 -12.59
N LEU A 80 -0.05 -14.24 -12.07
CA LEU A 80 -1.26 -13.66 -11.46
C LEU A 80 -2.24 -13.09 -12.51
N GLY A 81 -1.83 -12.99 -13.78
CA GLY A 81 -2.64 -12.46 -14.89
C GLY A 81 -3.41 -13.51 -15.70
N GLU A 82 -3.32 -14.79 -15.36
CA GLU A 82 -4.01 -15.90 -16.05
C GLU A 82 -4.97 -16.66 -15.10
N GLY A 83 -5.84 -15.92 -14.40
CA GLY A 83 -6.92 -16.48 -13.58
C GLY A 83 -8.23 -15.75 -13.78
#